data_AF-A0A161MDA2-F1
#
_entry.id   AF-A0A161MDA2-F1
#
_cell.length_a   1.000
_cell.length_b   1.000
_cell.length_c   1.000
_cell.angle_alpha   90.00
_cell.angle_beta   90.00
_cell.angle_gamma   90.00
#
_symmetry.space_group_name_H-M   'P 1'
#
loop_
_entity.id
_entity.type
_entity.pdbx_description
1 polymer ?
#
loop_
_entity_poly.entity_id
_entity_poly.type
_entity_poly.pdbx_seq_one_letter_code
_entity_poly.pdbx_strand_id
1 'polypeptide(L)'
;RICNHCRDIDLCKDPYRFVIDGIHVWQCPICNSKYNNDEIQTLLLDMVNRKSMGYTLQDLQCVRCLQIKKKHDYILLMWRKISDSNESEGARKIYENFSRHCFTF
;
A
#
# COMPACT_ATOMS: atom_id res chain seq x y z
N ARG A 1 -5.44 -8.24 21.34
CA ARG A 1 -4.17 -8.24 22.13
C ARG A 1 -4.31 -9.17 23.34
N ILE A 2 -4.11 -10.48 23.17
CA ILE A 2 -4.27 -11.46 24.28
C ILE A 2 -2.93 -12.05 24.72
N CYS A 3 -2.05 -12.42 23.78
CA CYS A 3 -0.78 -13.10 24.09
C CYS A 3 0.47 -12.33 23.67
N ASN A 4 0.34 -11.10 23.19
CA ASN A 4 1.43 -10.27 22.61
C ASN A 4 2.26 -10.96 21.51
N HIS A 5 1.79 -12.07 20.95
CA HIS A 5 2.41 -12.68 19.79
C HIS A 5 2.26 -11.75 18.58
N CYS A 6 3.39 -11.37 17.99
CA CYS A 6 3.47 -10.54 16.80
C CYS A 6 3.79 -11.42 15.60
N ARG A 7 3.03 -11.26 14.51
CA ARG A 7 3.25 -11.96 13.24
C ARG A 7 2.62 -11.21 12.08
N ASP A 8 3.13 -11.44 10.88
CA ASP A 8 2.51 -10.94 9.64
C ASP A 8 1.30 -11.78 9.23
N ILE A 9 0.17 -11.14 8.95
CA ILE A 9 -1.05 -11.80 8.49
C ILE A 9 -1.17 -11.66 6.97
N ASP A 10 -1.21 -12.77 6.26
CA ASP A 10 -1.55 -12.79 4.83
C ASP A 10 -3.07 -12.92 4.68
N LEU A 11 -3.77 -11.83 4.35
CA LEU A 11 -5.23 -11.84 4.23
C LEU A 11 -5.78 -12.94 3.29
N CYS A 12 -4.99 -13.34 2.29
CA CYS A 12 -5.39 -14.26 1.24
C CYS A 12 -4.91 -15.70 1.45
N LYS A 13 -3.80 -15.91 2.16
CA LYS A 13 -3.16 -17.24 2.26
C LYS A 13 -2.81 -17.65 3.69
N ASP A 14 -3.21 -16.87 4.70
CA ASP A 14 -2.94 -17.20 6.09
C ASP A 14 -3.60 -18.54 6.47
N PRO A 15 -2.83 -19.51 7.00
CA PRO A 15 -3.36 -20.81 7.39
C PRO A 15 -4.31 -20.76 8.59
N TYR A 16 -4.28 -19.67 9.37
CA TYR A 16 -5.14 -19.39 10.51
C TYR A 16 -6.29 -18.44 10.14
N ARG A 17 -6.64 -18.37 8.85
CA ARG A 17 -7.84 -17.69 8.36
C ARG A 17 -9.03 -18.65 8.30
N PHE A 18 -10.13 -18.23 8.87
CA PHE A 18 -11.41 -18.94 8.90
C PHE A 18 -12.52 -18.08 8.32
N VAL A 19 -13.66 -18.72 8.03
CA VAL A 19 -14.92 -18.04 7.72
C VAL A 19 -15.93 -18.41 8.79
N ILE A 20 -16.45 -17.42 9.50
CA ILE A 20 -17.46 -17.57 10.55
C ILE A 20 -18.62 -16.66 10.18
N ASP A 21 -19.84 -17.22 10.03
CA ASP A 21 -21.03 -16.48 9.62
C ASP A 21 -20.85 -15.69 8.31
N GLY A 22 -20.07 -16.24 7.37
CA GLY A 22 -19.75 -15.59 6.10
C GLY A 22 -18.68 -14.49 6.19
N ILE A 23 -18.11 -14.24 7.37
CA ILE A 23 -17.10 -13.20 7.61
C ILE A 23 -15.72 -13.84 7.78
N HIS A 24 -14.70 -13.25 7.15
CA HIS A 24 -13.32 -13.67 7.34
C HIS A 24 -12.81 -13.31 8.74
N VAL A 25 -12.15 -14.26 9.38
CA VAL A 25 -11.57 -14.11 10.72
C VAL A 25 -10.18 -14.70 10.74
N TRP A 26 -9.22 -13.98 11.32
CA TRP A 26 -7.87 -14.48 11.55
C TRP A 26 -7.67 -14.80 13.03
N GLN A 27 -6.99 -15.88 13.33
CA GLN A 27 -6.69 -16.28 14.71
C GLN A 27 -5.19 -16.30 14.99
N CYS A 28 -4.84 -16.02 16.24
CA CYS A 28 -3.48 -16.20 16.70
C CYS A 28 -3.14 -17.70 16.78
N PRO A 29 -2.01 -18.16 16.21
CA PRO A 29 -1.62 -19.57 16.26
C PRO A 29 -1.28 -20.09 17.66
N ILE A 30 -1.01 -19.20 18.61
CA ILE A 30 -0.56 -19.56 19.97
C ILE A 30 -1.73 -19.65 20.94
N CYS A 31 -2.60 -18.65 20.95
CA CYS A 31 -3.70 -18.57 21.94
C CYS A 31 -5.09 -18.68 21.31
N ASN A 32 -5.20 -18.87 20.00
CA ASN A 32 -6.45 -18.98 19.24
C ASN A 32 -7.38 -17.76 19.35
N SER A 33 -6.92 -16.64 19.92
CA SER A 33 -7.70 -15.41 19.98
C SER A 33 -7.91 -14.86 18.59
N LYS A 34 -9.15 -14.46 18.28
CA LYS A 34 -9.49 -13.78 17.02
C LYS A 34 -8.84 -12.40 17.00
N TYR A 35 -8.22 -12.03 15.88
CA TYR A 35 -7.83 -10.65 15.61
C TYR A 35 -9.09 -9.81 15.35
N ASN A 36 -9.04 -8.54 15.73
CA ASN A 36 -10.14 -7.61 15.51
C ASN A 36 -10.15 -7.15 14.05
N ASN A 37 -11.25 -7.37 13.33
CA ASN A 37 -11.39 -6.99 11.93
C ASN A 37 -11.34 -5.47 11.73
N ASP A 38 -11.84 -4.67 12.68
CA ASP A 38 -11.77 -3.20 12.59
C ASP A 38 -10.32 -2.69 12.71
N GLU A 39 -9.51 -3.34 13.54
CA GLU A 39 -8.07 -3.05 13.64
C GLU A 39 -7.34 -3.43 12.35
N ILE A 40 -7.62 -4.61 11.79
CA ILE A 40 -7.06 -5.04 10.49
C ILE A 40 -7.46 -4.04 9.41
N GLN A 41 -8.74 -3.66 9.33
CA GLN A 41 -9.24 -2.69 8.36
C GLN A 41 -8.53 -1.33 8.50
N THR A 42 -8.39 -0.83 9.72
CA THR A 42 -7.69 0.45 9.98
C THR A 42 -6.24 0.38 9.53
N LEU A 43 -5.54 -0.71 9.82
CA LEU A 43 -4.17 -0.92 9.36
C LEU A 43 -4.08 -0.94 7.82
N LEU A 44 -5.03 -1.57 7.14
CA LEU A 44 -5.06 -1.59 5.67
C LEU A 44 -5.31 -0.20 5.09
N LEU A 45 -6.23 0.58 5.66
CA LEU A 45 -6.46 1.97 5.26
C LEU A 45 -5.21 2.81 5.45
N ASP A 46 -4.52 2.68 6.58
CA ASP A 46 -3.27 3.37 6.86
C ASP A 46 -2.16 2.99 5.86
N MET A 47 -2.05 1.71 5.51
CA MET A 47 -1.08 1.23 4.52
C MET A 47 -1.33 1.84 3.15
N VAL A 48 -2.59 1.85 2.69
CA VAL A 48 -2.97 2.46 1.41
C VAL A 48 -2.72 3.98 1.43
N ASN A 49 -3.07 4.66 2.52
CA ASN A 49 -2.85 6.10 2.67
C ASN A 49 -1.36 6.46 2.64
N ARG A 50 -0.52 5.72 3.38
CA ARG A 50 0.94 5.94 3.38
C ARG A 50 1.53 5.72 1.99
N LYS A 51 1.12 4.66 1.30
CA LYS A 51 1.58 4.41 -0.06
C LYS A 51 1.09 5.45 -1.07
N SER A 52 -0.16 5.88 -0.97
CA SER A 52 -0.73 6.95 -1.81
C SER A 52 0.04 8.27 -1.62
N MET A 53 0.32 8.62 -0.36
CA MET A 53 1.14 9.78 -0.03
C MET A 53 2.57 9.63 -0.58
N GLY A 54 3.20 8.48 -0.38
CA GLY A 54 4.52 8.16 -0.94
C GLY A 54 4.53 8.28 -2.46
N TYR A 55 3.52 7.74 -3.15
CA TYR A 55 3.39 7.83 -4.60
C TYR A 55 3.24 9.28 -5.08
N THR A 56 2.47 10.09 -4.34
CA THR A 56 2.25 11.51 -4.66
C THR A 56 3.55 12.30 -4.51
N LEU A 57 4.24 12.10 -3.38
CA LEU A 57 5.43 12.84 -2.98
C LEU A 57 6.75 12.29 -3.56
N GLN A 58 6.74 11.12 -4.19
CA GLN A 58 7.98 10.51 -4.71
C GLN A 58 8.68 11.42 -5.71
N ASP A 59 10.00 11.31 -5.69
CA ASP A 59 10.88 11.96 -6.65
C ASP A 59 10.57 11.53 -8.09
N LEU A 60 10.92 12.42 -9.00
CA LEU A 60 10.75 12.22 -10.43
C LEU A 60 12.11 11.98 -11.09
N GLN A 61 12.18 10.98 -11.96
CA GLN A 61 13.40 10.63 -12.70
C GLN A 61 13.27 10.93 -14.19
N CYS A 62 14.30 11.55 -14.78
CA CYS A 62 14.34 11.81 -16.22
C CYS A 62 14.52 10.50 -16.98
N VAL A 63 13.68 10.24 -17.98
CA VAL A 63 13.78 9.01 -18.79
C VAL A 63 15.05 8.93 -19.65
N ARG A 64 15.68 10.08 -19.95
CA ARG A 64 16.85 10.15 -20.82
C ARG A 64 18.17 10.05 -20.07
N CYS A 65 18.32 10.80 -18.98
CA CYS A 65 19.60 10.90 -18.24
C CYS A 65 19.56 10.28 -16.84
N LEU A 66 18.42 9.73 -16.42
CA LEU A 66 18.20 9.07 -15.13
C LEU A 66 18.46 9.93 -13.88
N GLN A 67 18.65 11.24 -14.07
CA GLN A 67 18.79 12.19 -12.97
C GLN A 67 17.47 12.41 -12.24
N ILE A 68 17.56 12.78 -10.96
CA ILE A 68 16.42 13.10 -10.09
C ILE A 68 16.09 14.59 -10.19
N LYS A 69 14.80 14.93 -10.31
CA LYS A 69 14.31 16.32 -10.34
C LYS A 69 14.54 16.98 -8.98
N LYS A 70 15.38 18.02 -8.93
CA LYS A 70 15.77 18.71 -7.67
C LYS A 70 14.93 19.95 -7.32
N LYS A 71 14.23 20.56 -8.29
CA LYS A 71 13.45 21.80 -8.11
C LYS A 71 12.07 21.69 -8.73
N HIS A 72 11.08 22.35 -8.14
CA HIS A 72 9.72 22.50 -8.67
C HIS A 72 9.67 23.53 -9.82
N ASP A 73 10.56 23.41 -10.81
CA ASP A 73 10.50 24.26 -11.99
C ASP A 73 9.48 23.71 -12.98
N TYR A 74 8.69 24.64 -13.51
CA TYR A 74 7.58 24.43 -14.43
C TYR A 74 8.15 23.91 -15.76
N ILE A 75 7.61 22.78 -16.22
CA ILE A 75 7.87 22.12 -17.51
C ILE A 75 9.11 21.19 -17.53
N LEU A 76 8.86 19.89 -17.75
CA LEU A 76 9.20 19.19 -19.01
C LEU A 76 8.67 17.75 -18.96
N LEU A 77 7.99 17.35 -20.04
CA LEU A 77 7.25 16.10 -20.26
C LEU A 77 8.11 14.81 -20.30
N MET A 78 9.27 14.79 -19.66
CA MET A 78 10.25 13.68 -19.73
C MET A 78 10.54 13.00 -18.38
N TRP A 79 9.73 13.29 -17.36
CA TRP A 79 9.90 12.69 -16.03
C TRP A 79 8.95 11.52 -15.81
N ARG A 80 9.46 10.43 -15.24
CA ARG A 80 8.67 9.29 -14.78
C ARG A 80 8.65 9.24 -13.25
N LYS A 81 7.55 8.72 -12.69
CA LYS A 81 7.49 8.28 -11.30
C LYS A 81 8.50 7.14 -11.08
N ILE A 82 9.19 7.17 -9.95
CA ILE A 82 10.15 6.15 -9.53
C ILE A 82 9.35 5.07 -8.79
N SER A 83 8.52 4.32 -9.51
CA SER A 83 7.72 3.27 -8.91
C SER A 83 8.62 2.24 -8.22
N ASP A 84 8.22 1.79 -7.02
CA ASP A 84 8.86 0.71 -6.29
C ASP A 84 8.80 -0.58 -7.13
N SER A 85 9.94 -1.23 -7.36
CA SER A 85 10.05 -2.41 -8.22
C SER A 85 9.30 -3.63 -7.68
N ASN A 86 8.96 -3.63 -6.38
CA ASN A 86 8.22 -4.69 -5.72
C ASN A 86 6.70 -4.44 -5.67
N GLU A 87 6.21 -3.37 -6.31
CA GLU A 87 4.79 -3.05 -6.30
C GLU A 87 4.00 -3.92 -7.28
N SER A 88 3.02 -4.67 -6.75
CA SER A 88 2.13 -5.49 -7.58
C SER A 88 1.42 -4.64 -8.65
N GLU A 89 1.21 -5.21 -9.83
CA GLU A 89 0.58 -4.52 -10.97
C GLU A 89 -0.82 -3.93 -10.61
N GLY A 90 -1.54 -4.58 -9.70
CA GLY A 90 -2.81 -4.10 -9.17
C GLY A 90 -2.66 -2.81 -8.33
N ALA A 91 -1.66 -2.74 -7.45
CA ALA A 91 -1.38 -1.54 -6.67
C ALA A 91 -0.96 -0.37 -7.58
N ARG A 92 -0.16 -0.65 -8.61
CA ARG A 92 0.25 0.34 -9.60
C ARG A 92 -0.94 0.99 -10.34
N LYS A 93 -1.94 0.18 -10.76
CA LYS A 93 -3.16 0.68 -11.43
C LYS A 93 -4.02 1.57 -10.52
N ILE A 94 -4.08 1.29 -9.22
CA ILE A 94 -4.78 2.13 -8.25
C ILE A 94 -4.12 3.52 -8.17
N TYR A 95 -2.79 3.57 -8.04
CA TYR A 95 -2.07 4.86 -7.96
C TYR A 95 -2.09 5.63 -9.28
N GLU A 96 -2.01 4.96 -10.44
CA GLU A 96 -2.14 5.61 -11.75
C GLU A 96 -3.51 6.29 -11.92
N ASN A 97 -4.60 5.68 -11.42
CA ASN A 97 -5.93 6.30 -11.44
C ASN A 97 -6.02 7.53 -10.53
N PHE A 98 -5.45 7.50 -9.32
CA PHE A 98 -5.36 8.68 -8.45
C PHE A 98 -4.53 9.80 -9.07
N SER A 99 -3.43 9.45 -9.76
CA SER A 99 -2.57 10.40 -10.46
C SER A 99 -3.26 11.12 -11.62
N ARG A 100 -4.32 10.57 -12.21
CA ARG A 100 -5.08 11.27 -13.26
C ARG A 100 -5.98 12.37 -12.70
N HIS A 101 -6.37 12.29 -11.43
CA HIS A 101 -7.22 13.27 -10.77
C HIS A 101 -6.43 14.36 -10.01
N CYS A 102 -5.23 14.06 -9.51
CA CYS A 102 -4.45 15.04 -8.73
C CYS A 102 -3.58 16.01 -9.56
N PHE A 103 -3.46 15.82 -10.88
CA PHE A 103 -2.57 16.63 -11.73
C PHE A 103 -3.31 17.61 -12.67
N THR A 104 -4.60 17.84 -12.46
CA THR A 104 -5.39 18.90 -13.11
C THR A 104 -5.53 20.13 -12.20
N PHE A 105 -4.40 20.68 -11.75
CA PHE A 105 -4.33 22.03 -11.19
C PHE A 105 -3.18 22.79 -11.86
#